data_AF-A0A3B8MHK4-F1
#
_entry.id   AF-A0A3B8MHK4-F1
#
_cell.length_a   1.000
_cell.length_b   1.000
_cell.length_c   1.000
_cell.angle_alpha   90.00
_cell.angle_beta   90.00
_cell.angle_gamma   90.00
#
_symmetry.space_group_name_H-M   'P 1'
#
loop_
_entity.id
_entity.type
_entity.pdbx_description
1 polymer ?
#
loop_
_entity_poly.entity_id
_entity_poly.type
_entity_poly.pdbx_seq_one_letter_code
_entity_poly.pdbx_strand_id
1 'polypeptide(L)'
;MKPNCLWISLEDTSPRFGCYGDPVARTPNLDKLSSEGRRYTNAFSTAGVCAPSRSAIITGVYQTSMGTHHMRTTHTNPNAPELPTP
;
A
#
# COMPACT_ATOMS: atom_id res chain seq x y z
N MET A 1 0.00 -30.56 -6.86
CA MET A 1 -0.77 -29.44 -7.46
C MET A 1 0.00 -28.14 -7.24
N LYS A 2 -0.04 -27.19 -8.18
CA LYS A 2 0.58 -25.86 -8.03
C LYS A 2 -0.49 -24.87 -7.52
N PRO A 3 -0.34 -24.25 -6.33
CA PRO A 3 -1.32 -23.29 -5.84
C PRO A 3 -1.28 -21.99 -6.66
N ASN A 4 -2.40 -21.27 -6.67
CA ASN A 4 -2.47 -19.90 -7.15
C ASN A 4 -2.22 -18.92 -6.01
N CYS A 5 -1.56 -17.80 -6.28
CA CYS A 5 -1.34 -16.73 -5.32
C CYS A 5 -2.09 -15.48 -5.79
N LEU A 6 -2.90 -14.88 -4.92
CA LEU A 6 -3.61 -13.62 -5.16
C LEU A 6 -3.11 -12.57 -4.18
N TRP A 7 -2.55 -11.48 -4.71
CA TRP A 7 -2.14 -10.31 -3.92
C TRP A 7 -3.18 -9.20 -4.06
N ILE A 8 -3.79 -8.80 -2.94
CA ILE A 8 -4.77 -7.71 -2.88
C ILE A 8 -4.12 -6.55 -2.11
N SER A 9 -4.09 -5.37 -2.72
CA SER A 9 -3.56 -4.15 -2.10
C SER A 9 -4.67 -3.11 -1.98
N LEU A 10 -4.74 -2.45 -0.82
CA LEU A 10 -5.62 -1.30 -0.57
C LEU A 10 -4.71 -0.08 -0.41
N GLU A 11 -4.98 0.97 -1.18
CA GLU A 11 -4.22 2.23 -1.13
C GLU A 11 -4.86 3.19 -0.11
N ASP A 12 -4.03 4.04 0.51
CA ASP A 12 -4.44 5.13 1.40
C ASP A 12 -5.42 4.74 2.53
N THR A 13 -5.20 3.56 3.12
CA THR A 13 -6.14 2.99 4.10
C THR A 13 -5.52 2.83 5.49
N SER A 14 -6.26 3.24 6.52
CA SER A 14 -6.00 2.94 7.94
C SER A 14 -6.70 1.65 8.37
N PRO A 15 -6.37 1.03 9.53
CA PRO A 15 -7.02 -0.21 10.00
C PRO A 15 -8.45 0.01 10.52
N ARG A 16 -9.30 0.67 9.71
CA ARG A 16 -10.70 1.03 9.97
C ARG A 16 -11.62 -0.04 9.38
N PHE A 17 -11.44 -1.27 9.87
CA PHE A 17 -12.19 -2.45 9.41
C PHE A 17 -12.81 -3.18 10.61
N GLY A 18 -13.88 -3.93 10.38
CA GLY A 18 -14.56 -4.69 11.43
C GLY A 18 -13.62 -5.66 12.14
N CYS A 19 -12.78 -6.38 11.38
CA CYS A 19 -11.76 -7.28 11.93
C CYS A 19 -10.66 -6.59 12.74
N TYR A 20 -10.49 -5.27 12.62
CA TYR A 20 -9.61 -4.46 13.46
C TYR A 20 -10.34 -3.75 14.61
N GLY A 21 -11.64 -4.01 14.80
CA GLY A 21 -12.45 -3.52 15.92
C GLY A 21 -13.19 -2.21 15.65
N ASP A 22 -13.28 -1.78 14.38
CA ASP A 22 -14.07 -0.60 14.04
C ASP A 22 -15.58 -0.92 14.13
N PRO A 23 -16.36 -0.26 15.03
CA PRO A 23 -17.75 -0.61 15.29
C PRO A 23 -18.72 -0.18 14.18
N VAL A 24 -18.30 0.69 13.25
CA VAL A 24 -19.16 1.18 12.15
C VAL A 24 -18.76 0.62 10.79
N ALA A 25 -17.61 -0.05 10.70
CA ALA A 25 -17.14 -0.65 9.46
C ALA A 25 -18.05 -1.80 8.99
N ARG A 26 -18.44 -1.76 7.72
CA ARG A 26 -19.21 -2.83 7.05
C ARG A 26 -18.32 -3.55 6.05
N THR A 27 -17.51 -4.49 6.54
CA THR A 27 -16.44 -5.15 5.76
C THR A 27 -16.53 -6.68 5.76
N PRO A 28 -17.71 -7.29 5.53
CA PRO A 28 -17.95 -8.70 5.83
C PRO A 28 -17.03 -9.67 5.09
N ASN A 29 -16.61 -9.34 3.86
CA ASN A 29 -15.68 -10.17 3.09
C ASN A 29 -14.26 -10.14 3.67
N LEU A 30 -13.79 -8.98 4.12
CA LEU A 30 -12.47 -8.83 4.75
C LEU A 30 -12.48 -9.44 6.16
N ASP A 31 -13.58 -9.30 6.88
CA ASP A 31 -13.75 -9.89 8.20
C ASP A 31 -13.74 -11.42 8.13
N LYS A 32 -14.45 -11.99 7.15
CA LYS A 32 -14.40 -13.42 6.84
C LYS A 32 -12.98 -13.87 6.48
N LEU A 33 -12.30 -13.17 5.57
CA LEU A 33 -10.92 -13.47 5.19
C LEU A 33 -9.98 -13.46 6.41
N SER A 34 -10.16 -12.50 7.32
CA SER A 34 -9.39 -12.45 8.56
C SER A 34 -9.67 -13.62 9.50
N SER A 35 -10.88 -14.17 9.51
CA SER A 35 -11.27 -15.30 10.36
C SER A 35 -10.79 -16.66 9.85
N GLU A 36 -10.65 -16.80 8.52
CA GLU A 36 -10.19 -18.01 7.85
C GLU A 36 -8.66 -18.05 7.67
N GLY A 37 -7.97 -16.95 7.99
CA GLY A 37 -6.54 -16.76 7.78
C GLY A 37 -5.80 -16.20 8.99
N ARG A 38 -4.73 -15.46 8.72
CA ARG A 38 -3.91 -14.79 9.73
C ARG A 38 -3.99 -13.28 9.55
N ARG A 39 -4.35 -12.57 10.63
CA ARG A 39 -4.31 -11.12 10.71
C ARG A 39 -3.07 -10.65 11.45
N TYR A 40 -2.34 -9.71 10.84
CA TYR A 40 -1.19 -9.05 11.46
C TYR A 40 -1.64 -7.71 12.05
N THR A 41 -1.42 -7.53 13.35
CA THR A 41 -1.77 -6.30 14.08
C THR A 41 -0.63 -5.29 14.13
N ASN A 42 0.59 -5.73 13.81
CA ASN A 42 1.81 -4.93 13.79
C ASN A 42 2.50 -5.10 12.42
N ALA A 43 1.89 -4.54 11.38
CA ALA A 43 2.44 -4.53 10.01
C ALA A 43 2.63 -3.07 9.58
N PHE A 44 3.84 -2.74 9.10
CA PHE A 44 4.23 -1.36 8.80
C PHE A 44 4.70 -1.24 7.35
N SER A 45 4.30 -0.13 6.70
CA SER A 45 4.92 0.27 5.44
C SER A 45 6.32 0.82 5.71
N THR A 46 7.25 0.57 4.80
CA THR A 46 8.61 1.10 4.85
C THR A 46 8.72 2.52 4.27
N ALA A 47 7.66 3.01 3.62
CA ALA A 47 7.53 4.41 3.18
C ALA A 47 6.08 4.90 3.27
N GLY A 48 5.89 6.17 3.61
CA GLY A 48 4.56 6.80 3.71
C GLY A 48 4.00 7.34 2.40
N VAL A 49 4.56 6.92 1.25
CA VAL A 49 4.23 7.45 -0.08
C VAL A 49 3.99 6.31 -1.07
N CYS A 50 3.02 6.49 -1.96
CA CYS A 50 2.44 5.44 -2.79
C CYS A 50 3.47 4.67 -3.64
N ALA A 51 4.22 5.35 -4.53
CA ALA A 51 5.15 4.69 -5.44
C ALA A 51 6.33 4.01 -4.70
N PRO A 52 6.97 4.65 -3.70
CA PRO A 52 7.99 3.98 -2.91
C PRO A 52 7.44 2.80 -2.09
N SER A 53 6.26 2.91 -1.47
CA SER A 53 5.62 1.80 -0.74
C SER A 53 5.42 0.58 -1.65
N ARG A 54 4.81 0.78 -2.82
CA ARG A 54 4.62 -0.29 -3.82
C ARG A 54 5.94 -0.88 -4.32
N SER A 55 6.96 -0.05 -4.54
CA SER A 55 8.28 -0.52 -4.94
C SER A 55 8.82 -1.55 -3.94
N ALA A 56 8.73 -1.27 -2.64
CA ALA A 56 9.22 -2.21 -1.62
C ALA A 56 8.40 -3.49 -1.55
N ILE A 57 7.08 -3.42 -1.72
CA ILE A 57 6.19 -4.59 -1.76
C ILE A 57 6.52 -5.51 -2.94
N ILE A 58 6.70 -4.93 -4.13
CA ILE A 58 6.91 -5.70 -5.37
C ILE A 58 8.30 -6.33 -5.38
N THR A 59 9.33 -5.62 -4.90
CA THR A 59 10.72 -6.09 -5.00
C THR A 59 11.21 -6.80 -3.75
N GLY A 60 10.57 -6.60 -2.60
CA GLY A 60 11.05 -7.08 -1.31
C GLY A 60 12.29 -6.34 -0.79
N VAL A 61 12.58 -5.15 -1.31
CA VAL A 61 13.79 -4.38 -0.95
C VAL A 61 13.39 -2.98 -0.47
N TYR A 62 14.12 -2.44 0.52
CA TYR A 62 13.97 -1.05 0.92
C TYR A 62 14.23 -0.09 -0.25
N GLN A 63 13.39 0.92 -0.37
CA GLN A 63 13.43 1.88 -1.47
C GLN A 63 14.71 2.70 -1.49
N THR A 64 15.28 2.96 -0.31
CA THR A 64 16.57 3.63 -0.13
C THR A 64 17.72 2.80 -0.69
N SER A 65 17.64 1.46 -0.62
CA SER A 65 18.63 0.56 -1.21
C SER A 65 18.48 0.43 -2.73
N MET A 66 17.27 0.58 -3.26
CA MET A 66 16.99 0.48 -4.71
C MET A 66 17.00 1.83 -5.46
N GLY A 67 17.16 2.95 -4.77
CA GLY A 67 17.06 4.27 -5.38
C GLY A 67 15.63 4.66 -5.82
N THR A 68 14.61 4.02 -5.24
CA THR A 68 13.19 4.26 -5.55
C THR A 68 12.45 5.02 -4.45
N HIS A 69 13.18 5.65 -3.53
CA HIS A 69 12.60 6.32 -2.37
C HIS A 69 11.84 7.61 -2.72
N HIS A 70 12.23 8.30 -3.79
CA HIS A 70 11.56 9.54 -4.19
C HIS A 70 10.35 9.24 -5.07
N MET A 71 9.25 9.96 -4.81
CA MET A 71 8.06 9.96 -5.66
C MET A 71 8.34 10.75 -6.93
N ARG A 72 9.22 10.24 -7.80
CA ARG A 72 9.59 10.91 -9.04
C ARG A 72 8.38 11.02 -9.95
N THR A 73 7.85 12.22 -10.10
CA THR A 73 6.95 12.56 -11.21
C THR A 73 7.72 13.35 -12.26
N THR A 74 7.14 13.50 -13.44
CA THR A 74 7.69 14.34 -14.51
C THR A 74 6.63 15.37 -14.84
N HIS A 75 6.91 16.64 -14.55
CA HIS A 75 6.05 17.73 -14.95
C HIS A 75 6.34 18.07 -16.42
N THR A 76 5.42 17.73 -17.31
CA THR A 76 5.53 18.00 -18.76
C THR A 76 4.59 19.10 -19.24
N ASN A 77 3.90 19.80 -18.32
CA ASN A 77 2.95 20.84 -18.70
C ASN A 77 3.68 22.12 -19.14
N PRO A 78 3.65 22.48 -20.44
CA PRO A 78 4.36 23.66 -20.94
C PRO A 78 3.76 24.98 -20.42
N ASN A 79 2.52 24.96 -19.94
CA ASN A 79 1.81 26.14 -19.42
C ASN A 79 2.03 26.34 -17.91
N ALA A 80 2.75 25.44 -17.24
CA ALA A 80 3.08 25.56 -15.82
C ALA A 80 4.52 25.08 -15.52
N PRO A 81 5.54 25.70 -16.15
CA PRO A 81 6.92 25.27 -16.05
C PRO A 81 7.55 25.51 -14.67
N GLU A 82 6.99 26.42 -13.87
CA GLU A 82 7.54 26.82 -12.57
C GLU A 82 7.01 25.99 -11.39
N LEU A 83 5.97 25.18 -11.60
CA LEU A 83 5.44 24.34 -10.53
C LEU A 83 6.48 23.27 -10.19
N PRO A 84 6.88 23.12 -8.91
CA PRO A 84 7.77 22.07 -8.51
C PRO A 84 7.14 20.73 -8.86
N THR A 85 7.93 19.89 -9.53
CA THR A 85 7.60 18.48 -9.73
C THR A 85 7.38 17.85 -8.34
N PRO A 86 6.18 17.31 -8.03
CA PRO A 86 5.95 16.66 -6.74
C PRO A 86 7.00 15.62 -6.33
#